data_AF-A0A1E8CUT2-F1
#
_entry.id   AF-A0A1E8CUT2-F1
#
_cell.length_a   1.000
_cell.length_b   1.000
_cell.length_c   1.000
_cell.angle_alpha   90.00
_cell.angle_beta   90.00
_cell.angle_gamma   90.00
#
_symmetry.space_group_name_H-M   'P 1'
#
loop_
_entity.id
_entity.type
_entity.pdbx_description
1 polymer ?
#
loop_
_entity_poly.entity_id
_entity_poly.type
_entity_poly.pdbx_seq_one_letter_code
_entity_poly.pdbx_strand_id
1 'polypeptide(L)'
;MSDRPETDDVTVLADLRVVVDRIEGRSVCGLRVGDEFTVTSSSQLRMPPGGHFCLYALAAVLPLLPAKQRALSAGDWLSSDCEAACPDPDERLVMRIESGPVRRHATEDLT
;
A
#
# COMPACT_ATOMS: atom_id res chain seq x y z
N MET A 1 22.32 -18.74 -26.96
CA MET A 1 21.47 -18.27 -25.84
C MET A 1 20.47 -17.31 -26.44
N SER A 2 19.19 -17.60 -26.22
CA SER A 2 18.06 -17.25 -27.08
C SER A 2 17.89 -15.75 -27.34
N ASP A 3 17.72 -15.44 -28.63
CA ASP A 3 17.14 -14.23 -29.17
C ASP A 3 15.68 -14.15 -28.69
N ARG A 4 15.42 -13.38 -27.62
CA ARG A 4 14.06 -13.04 -27.19
C ARG A 4 13.78 -11.65 -27.77
N PRO A 5 12.69 -11.46 -28.52
CA PRO A 5 12.38 -10.14 -29.07
C PRO A 5 12.29 -9.14 -27.91
N GLU A 6 12.98 -8.02 -28.07
CA GLU A 6 13.03 -6.85 -27.18
C GLU A 6 11.63 -6.24 -27.07
N THR A 7 10.78 -6.93 -26.33
CA THR A 7 9.55 -6.34 -25.80
C THR A 7 10.04 -5.57 -24.59
N ASP A 8 9.94 -4.23 -24.60
CA ASP A 8 10.13 -3.43 -23.39
C ASP A 8 9.41 -4.14 -22.25
N ASP A 9 10.17 -4.70 -21.31
CA ASP A 9 9.58 -5.45 -20.21
C ASP A 9 8.86 -4.41 -19.36
N VAL A 10 7.55 -4.25 -19.56
CA VAL A 10 6.72 -3.27 -18.88
C VAL A 10 5.98 -3.93 -17.73
N THR A 11 6.13 -3.36 -16.54
CA THR A 11 5.35 -3.74 -15.36
C THR A 11 4.18 -2.77 -15.19
N VAL A 12 2.98 -3.31 -14.98
CA VAL A 12 1.74 -2.53 -14.76
C VAL A 12 1.36 -2.61 -13.29
N LEU A 13 1.34 -1.47 -12.60
CA LEU A 13 1.06 -1.38 -11.16
C LEU A 13 0.07 -0.26 -10.87
N ALA A 14 -0.83 -0.46 -9.92
CA ALA A 14 -1.62 0.61 -9.32
C ALA A 14 -0.79 1.38 -8.28
N ASP A 15 -0.93 2.70 -8.25
CA ASP A 15 -0.60 3.47 -7.06
C ASP A 15 -1.53 3.05 -5.92
N LEU A 16 -1.04 3.06 -4.69
CA LEU A 16 -1.85 2.77 -3.51
C LEU A 16 -1.92 3.99 -2.59
N ARG A 17 -3.05 4.14 -1.91
CA ARG A 17 -3.21 5.02 -0.75
C ARG A 17 -3.60 4.17 0.45
N VAL A 18 -2.89 4.32 1.55
CA VAL A 18 -3.21 3.67 2.82
C VAL A 18 -3.64 4.75 3.78
N VAL A 19 -4.88 4.66 4.26
CA VAL A 19 -5.48 5.65 5.15
C VAL A 19 -5.84 5.01 6.49
N VAL A 20 -5.62 5.72 7.59
CA VAL A 20 -6.19 5.37 8.89
C VAL A 20 -7.70 5.57 8.81
N ASP A 21 -8.42 4.46 8.68
CA ASP A 21 -9.88 4.44 8.48
C ASP A 21 -10.62 4.68 9.79
N ARG A 22 -10.19 3.99 10.85
CA ARG A 22 -10.76 4.14 12.19
C ARG A 22 -9.75 3.78 13.27
N ILE A 23 -9.98 4.35 14.46
CA ILE A 23 -9.24 4.02 15.69
C ILE A 23 -10.30 3.75 16.75
N GLU A 24 -10.41 2.50 17.20
CA GLU A 24 -11.46 2.08 18.14
C GLU A 24 -10.99 2.19 19.60
N GLY A 25 -9.69 2.32 19.83
CA GLY A 25 -9.08 2.52 21.13
C GLY A 25 -8.43 3.89 21.28
N ARG A 26 -7.38 3.96 22.10
CA ARG A 26 -6.62 5.19 22.32
C ARG A 26 -5.37 5.17 21.44
N SER A 27 -5.26 6.11 20.52
CA SER A 27 -3.99 6.33 19.78
C SER A 27 -2.88 6.78 20.75
N VAL A 28 -1.81 5.98 20.83
CA VAL A 28 -0.59 6.30 21.60
C VAL A 28 0.59 6.61 20.67
N CYS A 29 0.54 6.16 19.42
CA CYS A 29 1.49 6.45 18.35
C CYS A 29 1.28 7.84 17.70
N GLY A 30 0.21 8.54 18.07
CA GLY A 30 -0.08 9.90 17.62
C GLY A 30 -0.79 10.01 16.27
N LEU A 31 -1.14 8.87 15.66
CA LEU A 31 -1.97 8.85 14.44
C LEU A 31 -3.44 9.21 14.73
N ARG A 32 -4.11 9.72 13.70
CA ARG A 32 -5.51 10.13 13.69
C ARG A 32 -6.21 9.54 12.47
N VAL A 33 -7.54 9.44 12.55
CA VAL A 33 -8.38 9.09 11.38
C VAL A 33 -8.10 10.09 10.26
N GLY A 34 -7.83 9.57 9.07
CA GLY A 34 -7.45 10.35 7.89
C GLY A 34 -5.94 10.51 7.68
N ASP A 35 -5.09 10.20 8.67
CA ASP A 35 -3.64 10.13 8.42
C ASP A 35 -3.33 9.03 7.38
N GLU A 36 -2.35 9.29 6.52
CA GLU A 36 -2.15 8.46 5.34
C GLU A 36 -0.71 8.41 4.86
N PHE A 37 -0.44 7.42 4.01
CA PHE A 37 0.69 7.43 3.10
C PHE A 37 0.28 6.87 1.73
N THR A 38 1.03 7.21 0.70
CA THR A 38 0.87 6.64 -0.65
C THR A 38 2.05 5.76 -1.02
N VAL A 39 1.81 4.78 -1.87
CA VAL A 39 2.84 4.00 -2.55
C VAL A 39 2.73 4.27 -4.04
N THR A 40 3.78 4.86 -4.62
CA THR A 40 3.89 5.18 -6.04
C THR A 40 5.15 4.55 -6.62
N SER A 41 5.28 4.51 -7.95
CA SER A 41 6.53 4.10 -8.61
C SER A 41 7.05 2.74 -8.13
N SER A 42 6.18 1.74 -7.98
CA SER A 42 6.50 0.42 -7.40
C SER A 42 6.82 0.43 -5.89
N SER A 43 7.79 1.20 -5.41
CA SER A 43 8.34 1.07 -4.04
C SER A 43 8.43 2.37 -3.24
N GLN A 44 7.97 3.49 -3.79
CA GLN A 44 8.10 4.79 -3.12
C GLN A 44 6.95 5.05 -2.17
N LEU A 45 7.23 4.94 -0.87
CA LEU A 45 6.33 5.41 0.17
C LEU A 45 6.48 6.94 0.34
N ARG A 46 5.35 7.64 0.42
CA ARG A 46 5.29 9.09 0.66
C ARG A 46 4.22 9.41 1.70
N MET A 47 4.55 10.29 2.64
CA MET A 47 3.63 10.85 3.62
C MET A 47 3.43 12.35 3.32
N PRO A 48 2.31 12.95 3.77
CA PRO A 48 2.16 14.40 3.78
C PRO A 48 3.33 15.10 4.51
N PRO A 49 3.72 16.31 4.08
CA PRO A 49 4.83 17.04 4.71
C PRO A 49 4.65 17.21 6.22
N GLY A 50 5.70 16.89 6.98
CA GLY A 50 5.69 16.98 8.45
C GLY A 50 4.90 15.88 9.17
N GLY A 51 4.33 14.92 8.43
CA GLY A 51 3.68 13.74 8.99
C GLY A 51 4.66 12.64 9.38
N HIS A 52 4.19 11.74 10.24
CA HIS A 52 4.82 10.47 10.53
C HIS A 52 3.81 9.34 10.34
N PHE A 53 4.30 8.11 10.31
CA PHE A 53 3.45 6.92 10.38
C PHE A 53 3.93 5.99 11.49
N CYS A 54 3.00 5.31 12.14
CA CYS A 54 3.34 4.32 13.16
C CYS A 54 4.10 3.16 12.52
N LEU A 55 5.29 2.85 13.03
CA LEU A 55 6.14 1.77 12.52
C LEU A 55 5.43 0.41 12.55
N TYR A 56 4.68 0.14 13.62
CA TYR A 56 3.98 -1.14 13.79
C TYR A 56 2.75 -1.26 12.89
N ALA A 57 2.01 -0.17 12.71
CA ALA A 57 0.92 -0.12 11.75
C ALA A 57 1.46 -0.31 10.32
N LEU A 58 2.56 0.38 9.97
CA LEU A 58 3.22 0.19 8.67
C LEU A 58 3.65 -1.27 8.47
N ALA A 59 4.29 -1.90 9.47
CA ALA A 59 4.73 -3.29 9.39
C ALA A 59 3.56 -4.28 9.17
N ALA A 60 2.38 -3.99 9.71
CA ALA A 60 1.19 -4.84 9.53
C ALA A 60 0.62 -4.75 8.12
N VAL A 61 0.62 -3.57 7.49
CA VAL A 61 0.04 -3.38 6.15
C VAL A 61 1.04 -3.67 5.02
N LEU A 62 2.34 -3.46 5.26
CA LEU A 62 3.40 -3.57 4.25
C LEU A 62 3.40 -4.88 3.44
N PRO A 63 3.17 -6.08 4.03
CA PRO A 63 3.16 -7.33 3.26
C PRO A 63 2.05 -7.43 2.20
N LEU A 64 0.97 -6.65 2.35
CA LEU A 64 -0.17 -6.69 1.45
C LEU A 64 0.02 -5.80 0.21
N LEU A 65 0.87 -4.77 0.32
CA LEU A 65 0.98 -3.71 -0.68
C LEU A 65 1.42 -4.21 -2.06
N PRO A 66 2.46 -5.07 -2.20
CA PRO A 66 2.88 -5.53 -3.53
C PRO A 66 1.77 -6.29 -4.27
N ALA A 67 1.00 -7.11 -3.56
CA ALA A 67 -0.11 -7.83 -4.17
C ALA A 67 -1.25 -6.88 -4.55
N LYS A 68 -1.52 -5.86 -3.72
CA LYS A 68 -2.51 -4.82 -4.00
C LYS A 68 -2.19 -3.88 -5.15
N GLN A 69 -0.90 -3.71 -5.48
CA GLN A 69 -0.51 -2.96 -6.68
C GLN A 69 -0.83 -3.72 -7.98
N ARG A 70 -1.12 -5.02 -7.93
CA ARG A 70 -1.32 -5.87 -9.12
C ARG A 70 -2.80 -6.15 -9.36
N ALA A 71 -3.13 -6.50 -10.61
CA ALA A 71 -4.45 -7.01 -10.93
C ALA A 71 -4.68 -8.34 -10.21
N LEU A 72 -5.70 -8.39 -9.36
CA LEU A 72 -6.11 -9.58 -8.61
C LEU A 72 -7.37 -10.17 -9.23
N SER A 73 -7.58 -11.47 -9.06
CA SER A 73 -8.81 -12.12 -9.53
C SER A 73 -10.01 -11.67 -8.71
N ALA A 74 -11.19 -11.53 -9.33
CA ALA A 74 -12.39 -11.05 -8.65
C ALA A 74 -12.90 -11.97 -7.51
N GLY A 75 -12.51 -13.25 -7.51
CA GLY A 75 -12.83 -14.20 -6.44
C GLY A 75 -11.79 -14.24 -5.32
N ASP A 76 -10.69 -13.49 -5.44
CA ASP A 76 -9.69 -13.39 -4.40
C ASP A 76 -10.19 -12.45 -3.30
N TRP A 77 -10.10 -12.89 -2.04
CA TRP A 77 -10.45 -12.07 -0.88
C TRP A 77 -9.61 -10.79 -0.83
N LEU A 78 -8.40 -10.81 -1.40
CA LEU A 78 -7.52 -9.65 -1.47
C LEU A 78 -7.98 -8.62 -2.51
N SER A 79 -9.00 -8.89 -3.34
CA SER A 79 -9.46 -7.97 -4.39
C SER A 79 -10.53 -6.96 -3.94
N SER A 80 -11.35 -7.30 -2.95
CA SER A 80 -12.62 -6.61 -2.69
C SER A 80 -12.54 -5.39 -1.75
N ASP A 81 -11.73 -5.44 -0.69
CA ASP A 81 -11.35 -4.29 0.16
C ASP A 81 -10.42 -4.86 1.24
N CYS A 82 -9.24 -4.26 1.45
CA CYS A 82 -8.29 -4.80 2.42
C CYS A 82 -7.97 -3.80 3.50
N GLU A 83 -8.61 -4.07 4.62
CA GLU A 83 -8.25 -3.49 5.89
C GLU A 83 -7.05 -4.25 6.48
N ALA A 84 -6.19 -3.53 7.18
CA ALA A 84 -5.13 -4.07 8.00
C ALA A 84 -5.18 -3.41 9.38
N ALA A 85 -4.99 -4.18 10.44
CA ALA A 85 -5.00 -3.66 11.80
C ALA A 85 -3.58 -3.42 12.31
N CYS A 86 -3.38 -2.31 13.02
CA CYS A 86 -2.21 -2.13 13.88
C CYS A 86 -2.17 -3.26 14.91
N PRO A 87 -1.00 -3.86 15.20
CA PRO A 87 -0.91 -4.98 16.14
C PRO A 87 -1.08 -4.56 17.59
N ASP A 88 -1.14 -3.26 17.89
CA ASP A 88 -1.39 -2.75 19.23
C ASP A 88 -2.88 -2.95 19.63
N PRO A 89 -3.18 -3.81 20.63
CA PRO A 89 -4.54 -4.12 21.03
C PRO A 89 -5.24 -2.97 21.76
N ASP A 90 -4.51 -1.99 22.29
CA ASP A 90 -5.07 -0.82 22.97
C ASP A 90 -5.43 0.28 21.97
N GLU A 91 -4.69 0.41 20.87
CA GLU A 91 -5.02 1.37 19.81
C GLU A 91 -6.20 0.90 18.95
N ARG A 92 -6.20 -0.37 18.55
CA ARG A 92 -7.18 -0.93 17.59
C ARG A 92 -7.35 -0.05 16.36
N LEU A 93 -6.23 0.43 15.84
CA LEU A 93 -6.18 1.23 14.63
C LEU A 93 -6.38 0.30 13.43
N VAL A 94 -7.29 0.67 12.53
CA VAL A 94 -7.56 -0.03 11.27
C VAL A 94 -7.20 0.90 10.11
N MET A 95 -6.41 0.38 9.19
CA MET A 95 -6.02 1.04 7.95
C MET A 95 -6.80 0.43 6.80
N ARG A 96 -7.17 1.24 5.80
CA ARG A 96 -7.77 0.78 4.54
C ARG A 96 -6.81 1.04 3.39
N ILE A 97 -6.58 0.03 2.55
CA ILE A 97 -5.78 0.14 1.33
C ILE A 97 -6.73 0.45 0.16
N GLU A 98 -6.50 1.58 -0.49
CA GLU A 98 -7.22 2.04 -1.68
C GLU A 98 -6.32 1.93 -2.91
N SER A 99 -6.83 1.31 -3.97
CA SER A 99 -6.17 1.32 -5.28
C SER A 99 -6.47 2.62 -6.02
N GLY A 100 -5.42 3.27 -6.50
CA GLY A 100 -5.47 4.49 -7.29
C GLY A 100 -5.24 4.24 -8.79
N PRO A 101 -4.70 5.24 -9.51
CA PRO A 101 -4.38 5.12 -10.92
C PRO A 101 -3.41 3.98 -11.23
N VAL A 102 -3.68 3.26 -12.33
CA VAL A 102 -2.78 2.23 -12.86
C VAL A 102 -1.76 2.86 -13.79
N ARG A 103 -0.49 2.55 -13.56
CA ARG A 103 0.66 3.07 -14.31
C ARG A 103 1.46 1.94 -14.96
N ARG A 104 2.14 2.32 -16.04
CA ARG A 104 3.10 1.47 -16.75
C ARG A 104 4.49 1.95 -16.39
N HIS A 105 5.34 1.03 -15.95
CA HIS A 105 6.74 1.27 -15.63
C HIS A 105 7.60 0.40 -16.53
N ALA A 106 8.63 0.97 -17.14
CA ALA A 106 9.71 0.13 -17.67
C ALA A 106 10.31 -0.64 -16.48
N THR A 107 10.59 -1.93 -16.65
CA THR A 107 11.06 -2.76 -15.53
C THR A 107 12.40 -2.27 -14.97
N GLU A 108 13.22 -1.62 -15.80
CA GLU A 108 14.47 -0.97 -15.37
C GLU A 108 14.27 0.28 -14.50
N ASP A 109 13.11 0.93 -14.58
CA ASP A 109 12.77 2.16 -13.85
C ASP A 109 12.08 1.90 -12.50
N LEU A 110 11.86 0.64 -12.12
CA LEU A 110 11.23 0.28 -10.85
C LEU A 110 12.11 0.72 -9.67
N THR A 111 11.80 1.88 -9.08
CA THR A 111 12.50 2.49 -7.95
C THR A 111 11.52 3.14 -6.97
#